data_AF-A0A3D5DN96-F1
#
_entry.id   AF-A0A3D5DN96-F1
#
_cell.length_a   1.000
_cell.length_b   1.000
_cell.length_c   1.000
_cell.angle_alpha   90.00
_cell.angle_beta   90.00
_cell.angle_gamma   90.00
#
_symmetry.space_group_name_H-M   'P 1'
#
loop_
_entity.id
_entity.type
_entity.pdbx_description
1 polymer ?
#
loop_
_entity_poly.entity_id
_entity_poly.type
_entity_poly.pdbx_seq_one_letter_code
_entity_poly.pdbx_strand_id
1 'polypeptide(L)'
;MTRSRFDVEALDEVDPFEVDDQLIHLYKHEGMDLCDVYEVWMDNPLFYPGREEGPADWLMVGQVPGDILLVPLMPGSRANKARPVGVYQVRGSLDRQYREDSG
;
A
#
# COMPACT_ATOMS: atom_id res chain seq x y z
N MET A 1 -7.00 -18.78 11.72
CA MET A 1 -8.23 -18.18 11.15
C MET A 1 -7.77 -17.13 10.17
N THR A 2 -7.96 -17.34 8.87
CA THR A 2 -7.52 -16.38 7.85
C THR A 2 -8.29 -15.08 8.03
N ARG A 3 -7.57 -13.97 8.24
CA ARG A 3 -8.16 -12.64 8.36
C ARG A 3 -9.01 -12.32 7.11
N SER A 4 -10.24 -11.84 7.31
CA SER A 4 -11.08 -11.36 6.21
C SER A 4 -10.48 -10.05 5.68
N ARG A 5 -10.17 -10.00 4.39
CA ARG A 5 -9.56 -8.86 3.71
C ARG A 5 -10.61 -8.15 2.85
N PHE A 6 -10.50 -6.83 2.71
CA PHE A 6 -11.33 -6.08 1.76
C PHE A 6 -10.99 -6.44 0.31
N ASP A 7 -11.89 -6.12 -0.63
CA ASP A 7 -11.70 -6.36 -2.05
C ASP A 7 -10.95 -5.19 -2.69
N VAL A 8 -9.74 -5.43 -3.19
CA VAL A 8 -8.90 -4.39 -3.81
C VAL A 8 -9.43 -3.95 -5.18
N GLU A 9 -10.14 -4.85 -5.88
CA GLU A 9 -10.74 -4.56 -7.18
C GLU A 9 -11.99 -3.68 -7.06
N ALA A 10 -12.53 -3.54 -5.84
CA ALA A 10 -13.66 -2.69 -5.54
C ALA A 10 -13.25 -1.24 -5.18
N LEU A 11 -11.95 -0.95 -5.09
CA LEU A 11 -11.45 0.38 -4.76
C LEU A 11 -11.76 1.38 -5.88
N ASP A 12 -11.96 2.63 -5.49
CA ASP A 12 -12.15 3.73 -6.43
C ASP A 12 -10.89 3.93 -7.28
N GLU A 13 -11.05 3.96 -8.61
CA GLU A 13 -9.94 4.05 -9.55
C GLU A 13 -9.15 5.37 -9.44
N VAL A 14 -9.83 6.46 -9.05
CA VAL A 14 -9.27 7.82 -9.06
C VAL A 14 -8.84 8.26 -7.67
N ASP A 15 -9.65 7.95 -6.66
CA ASP A 15 -9.42 8.35 -5.28
C ASP A 15 -9.70 7.15 -4.36
N PRO A 16 -8.81 6.16 -4.26
CA PRO A 16 -9.01 4.99 -3.43
C PRO A 16 -8.76 5.26 -1.94
N PHE A 17 -8.08 6.36 -1.57
CA PHE A 17 -7.51 6.51 -0.24
C PHE A 17 -8.32 7.45 0.65
N GLU A 18 -8.79 6.90 1.78
CA GLU A 18 -9.22 7.70 2.93
C GLU A 18 -8.00 8.02 3.79
N VAL A 19 -7.60 9.28 3.73
CA VAL A 19 -6.49 9.84 4.47
C VAL A 19 -7.01 10.82 5.50
N ASP A 20 -6.74 10.55 6.78
CA ASP A 20 -7.17 11.39 7.90
C ASP A 20 -6.17 12.53 8.15
N ASP A 21 -6.62 13.66 8.68
CA ASP A 21 -5.74 14.84 8.92
C ASP A 21 -4.57 14.54 9.90
N GLN A 22 -4.65 13.44 10.66
CA GLN A 22 -3.61 12.99 11.60
C GLN A 22 -2.40 12.30 10.96
N LEU A 23 -2.32 12.23 9.63
CA LEU A 23 -1.29 11.50 8.88
C LEU A 23 0.11 12.14 8.84
N ILE A 24 0.35 13.17 9.66
CA ILE A 24 1.71 13.62 10.01
C ILE A 24 2.59 12.46 10.53
N HIS A 25 1.99 11.34 10.96
CA HIS A 25 2.69 10.12 11.42
C HIS A 25 2.83 8.99 10.39
N LEU A 26 2.30 9.13 9.17
CA LEU A 26 2.48 8.15 8.07
C LEU A 26 3.98 8.09 7.66
N TYR A 27 4.69 9.19 7.91
CA TYR A 27 6.06 9.45 7.47
C TYR A 27 7.05 9.25 8.61
N LYS A 28 7.53 8.01 8.75
CA LYS A 28 8.67 7.68 9.64
C LYS A 28 10.03 7.85 8.95
N HIS A 29 10.05 8.15 7.65
CA HIS A 29 11.25 8.34 6.84
C HIS A 29 11.23 9.74 6.21
N GLU A 30 12.35 10.47 6.27
CA GLU A 30 12.50 11.76 5.60
C GLU A 30 12.29 11.57 4.08
N GLY A 31 11.40 12.36 3.49
CA GLY A 31 11.26 12.47 2.03
C GLY A 31 10.23 11.57 1.36
N MET A 32 9.41 10.80 2.09
CA MET A 32 8.24 10.13 1.51
C MET A 32 6.95 10.80 1.99
N ASP A 33 5.98 10.97 1.09
CA ASP A 33 4.69 11.58 1.36
C ASP A 33 3.49 10.82 0.73
N LEU A 34 2.31 11.44 0.74
CA LEU A 34 1.09 10.85 0.18
C LEU A 34 1.16 10.77 -1.35
N CYS A 35 1.94 11.63 -2.00
CA CYS A 35 2.15 11.59 -3.44
C CYS A 35 2.80 10.26 -3.83
N ASP A 36 3.78 9.75 -3.06
CA ASP A 36 4.38 8.45 -3.32
C ASP A 36 3.36 7.31 -3.27
N VAL A 37 2.41 7.37 -2.34
CA VAL A 37 1.33 6.38 -2.23
C VAL A 37 0.44 6.41 -3.48
N TYR A 38 0.10 7.62 -3.97
CA TYR A 38 -0.65 7.78 -5.21
C TYR A 38 0.16 7.39 -6.45
N GLU A 39 1.46 7.66 -6.48
CA GLU A 39 2.34 7.24 -7.58
C GLU A 39 2.35 5.71 -7.71
N VAL A 40 2.51 5.01 -6.57
CA VAL A 40 2.40 3.55 -6.54
C VAL A 40 1.03 3.07 -7.04
N TRP A 41 -0.07 3.70 -6.62
CA TRP A 41 -1.41 3.34 -7.05
C TRP A 41 -1.61 3.49 -8.57
N MET A 42 -1.09 4.58 -9.12
CA MET A 42 -1.26 4.92 -10.54
C MET A 42 -0.37 4.08 -11.46
N ASP A 43 0.71 3.48 -10.95
CA ASP A 43 1.67 2.68 -11.72
C ASP A 43 1.43 1.16 -11.61
N ASN A 44 0.16 0.75 -11.65
CA ASN A 44 -0.28 -0.65 -11.70
C ASN A 44 0.38 -1.54 -10.61
N PRO A 45 0.09 -1.28 -9.33
CA PRO A 45 0.74 -1.96 -8.22
C PRO A 45 0.31 -3.43 -8.13
N LEU A 46 1.15 -4.23 -7.46
CA LEU A 46 0.81 -5.58 -7.03
C LEU A 46 0.31 -5.59 -5.59
N PHE A 47 -0.66 -6.45 -5.31
CA PHE A 47 -1.24 -6.59 -3.97
C PHE A 47 -0.84 -7.92 -3.35
N TYR A 48 -0.10 -7.85 -2.26
CA TYR A 48 0.24 -9.01 -1.45
C TYR A 48 -0.60 -9.06 -0.18
N PRO A 49 -0.98 -10.26 0.30
CA PRO A 49 -1.50 -10.45 1.64
C PRO A 49 -0.72 -9.70 2.72
N GLY A 50 -1.42 -8.93 3.55
CA GLY A 50 -0.88 -8.46 4.82
C GLY A 50 -0.45 -9.62 5.72
N ARG A 51 0.57 -9.40 6.55
CA ARG A 51 1.00 -10.39 7.56
C ARG A 51 -0.07 -10.55 8.63
N GLU A 52 -0.29 -11.78 9.11
CA GLU A 52 -1.30 -12.07 10.14
C GLU A 52 -1.13 -11.23 11.42
N GLU A 53 0.12 -10.92 11.78
CA GLU A 53 0.51 -10.16 12.97
C GLU A 53 0.32 -8.64 12.79
N GLY A 54 0.09 -8.17 11.56
CA GLY A 54 0.03 -6.75 11.21
C GLY A 54 -1.40 -6.21 11.11
N PRO A 55 -1.57 -4.87 11.18
CA PRO A 55 -2.89 -4.25 11.06
C PRO A 55 -3.40 -4.20 9.62
N ALA A 56 -2.56 -4.43 8.62
CA ALA A 56 -2.91 -4.31 7.21
C ALA A 56 -3.58 -5.58 6.67
N ASP A 57 -4.61 -5.41 5.84
CA ASP A 57 -5.23 -6.48 5.08
C ASP A 57 -4.40 -6.81 3.83
N TRP A 58 -3.86 -5.77 3.19
CA TRP A 58 -3.05 -5.85 1.98
C TRP A 58 -1.78 -5.02 2.08
N LEU A 59 -0.77 -5.43 1.32
CA LEU A 59 0.43 -4.69 1.03
C LEU A 59 0.37 -4.31 -0.45
N MET A 60 0.14 -3.04 -0.72
CA MET A 60 0.24 -2.50 -2.07
C MET A 60 1.71 -2.21 -2.36
N VAL A 61 2.26 -2.81 -3.40
CA VAL A 61 3.68 -2.72 -3.74
C VAL A 61 3.82 -2.29 -5.18
N GLY A 62 4.62 -1.27 -5.43
CA GLY A 62 4.85 -0.75 -6.78
C GLY A 62 6.23 -0.13 -6.92
N GLN A 63 6.68 -0.02 -8.17
CA GLN A 63 7.91 0.65 -8.51
C GLN A 63 7.64 2.15 -8.68
N VAL A 64 8.56 2.96 -8.18
CA VAL A 64 8.65 4.40 -8.44
C VAL A 64 10.07 4.70 -8.96
N PRO A 65 10.36 5.90 -9.47
CA PRO A 65 11.70 6.22 -9.97
C PRO A 65 12.80 5.97 -8.92
N GLY A 66 13.56 4.88 -9.12
CA GLY A 66 14.72 4.51 -8.29
C GLY A 66 14.43 3.57 -7.11
N ASP A 67 13.17 3.34 -6.75
CA ASP A 67 12.79 2.54 -5.58
C ASP A 67 11.58 1.64 -5.84
N ILE A 68 11.39 0.63 -4.99
CA ILE A 68 10.13 -0.11 -4.88
C ILE A 68 9.55 0.23 -3.52
N LEU A 69 8.31 0.67 -3.50
CA LEU A 69 7.61 1.08 -2.30
C LEU A 69 6.56 0.05 -1.90
N LEU A 70 6.34 -0.04 -0.59
CA LEU A 70 5.31 -0.83 0.04
C LEU A 70 4.43 0.10 0.88
N VAL A 71 3.12 -0.04 0.67
CA VAL A 71 2.08 0.69 1.37
C VAL A 71 1.15 -0.33 2.02
N PRO A 72 1.18 -0.50 3.36
CA PRO A 72 0.21 -1.35 4.04
C PRO A 72 -1.16 -0.66 4.04
N LEU A 73 -2.18 -1.39 3.62
CA LEU A 73 -3.55 -0.90 3.50
C LEU A 73 -4.48 -1.56 4.53
N MET A 74 -5.25 -0.72 5.19
CA MET A 74 -6.42 -1.10 5.99
C MET A 74 -7.72 -0.80 5.23
N PRO A 75 -8.83 -1.45 5.58
CA PRO A 75 -10.13 -1.08 5.02
C PRO A 75 -10.50 0.36 5.40
N GLY A 76 -11.13 1.08 4.46
CA GLY A 76 -11.74 2.39 4.70
C GLY A 76 -13.12 2.29 5.33
N SER A 77 -13.73 3.46 5.51
CA SER A 77 -15.11 3.62 6.00
C SER A 77 -16.15 3.16 4.97
N ARG A 78 -15.76 3.12 3.68
CA ARG A 78 -16.57 2.63 2.56
C ARG A 78 -15.87 1.47 1.87
N ALA A 79 -16.66 0.63 1.21
CA ALA A 79 -16.15 -0.56 0.52
C ALA A 79 -15.14 -0.23 -0.60
N ASN A 80 -15.27 0.94 -1.24
CA ASN A 80 -14.39 1.40 -2.31
C ASN A 80 -13.22 2.26 -1.82
N LYS A 81 -12.95 2.27 -0.52
CA LYS A 81 -11.89 3.07 0.09
C LYS A 81 -10.95 2.19 0.92
N ALA A 82 -9.67 2.53 0.87
CA ALA A 82 -8.62 1.96 1.70
C ALA A 82 -7.94 3.06 2.51
N ARG A 83 -7.28 2.68 3.60
CA ARG A 83 -6.52 3.58 4.46
C ARG A 83 -5.05 3.19 4.42
N PRO A 84 -4.17 4.01 3.82
CA PRO A 84 -2.73 3.78 3.90
C PRO A 84 -2.25 4.01 5.34
N VAL A 85 -1.48 3.06 5.86
CA VAL A 85 -0.94 3.10 7.23
C VAL A 85 0.46 3.72 7.26
N GLY A 86 1.19 3.58 6.16
CA GLY A 86 2.60 3.95 6.04
C GLY A 86 3.08 3.80 4.59
N VAL A 87 4.22 4.40 4.27
CA VAL A 87 4.96 4.14 3.03
C VAL A 87 6.40 3.79 3.39
N TYR A 88 6.91 2.72 2.79
CA TYR A 88 8.22 2.15 3.12
C TYR A 88 8.92 1.68 1.85
N GLN A 89 10.23 1.88 1.78
CA GLN A 89 11.03 1.18 0.77
C GLN A 89 11.02 -0.32 1.03
N VAL A 90 10.78 -1.10 -0.02
CA VAL A 90 10.90 -2.55 0.03
C VAL A 90 12.36 -2.95 0.17
N ARG A 91 12.59 -3.99 0.99
CA ARG A 91 13.91 -4.59 1.22
C ARG A 91 13.78 -6.10 1.31
N GLY A 92 14.89 -6.80 1.02
CA GLY A 92 15.01 -8.24 1.24
C GLY A 92 14.14 -9.09 0.31
N SER A 93 13.49 -10.12 0.85
CA SER A 93 12.80 -11.15 0.06
C SER A 93 11.60 -10.61 -0.74
N LEU A 94 10.97 -9.55 -0.28
CA LEU A 94 9.81 -8.96 -0.97
C LEU A 94 10.22 -8.16 -2.21
N ASP A 95 11.41 -7.54 -2.22
CA ASP A 95 11.94 -6.87 -3.42
C ASP A 95 12.10 -7.88 -4.55
N ARG A 96 12.72 -9.04 -4.24
CA ARG A 96 12.89 -10.13 -5.19
C ARG A 96 11.55 -10.66 -5.68
N GLN A 97 10.61 -10.95 -4.77
CA GLN A 97 9.30 -11.47 -5.14
C GLN A 97 8.57 -10.51 -6.09
N TYR A 98 8.54 -9.22 -5.76
CA TYR A 98 7.93 -8.20 -6.61
C TYR A 98 8.53 -8.15 -8.01
N ARG A 99 9.86 -8.20 -8.13
CA ARG A 99 10.53 -8.20 -9.43
C ARG A 99 10.24 -9.46 -10.27
N GLU A 100 10.03 -10.60 -9.63
CA GLU A 100 9.65 -11.84 -10.31
C GLU A 100 8.19 -11.78 -10.80
N ASP A 101 7.29 -11.17 -10.03
CA ASP A 101 5.87 -11.08 -10.36
C ASP A 101 5.53 -9.94 -11.35
N SER A 102 6.39 -8.93 -11.46
CA SER A 102 6.20 -7.75 -12.34
C SER A 102 6.87 -7.87 -13.71
N GLY A 103 7.71 -8.88 -13.92
CA GLY A 103 8.39 -9.16 -15.21
C GLY A 103 7.58 -10.07 -16.12
#